data_AF-A0A8T0U678-F1
#
_entry.id   AF-A0A8T0U678-F1
#
_cell.length_a   1.000
_cell.length_b   1.000
_cell.length_c   1.000
_cell.angle_alpha   90.00
_cell.angle_beta   90.00
_cell.angle_gamma   90.00
#
_symmetry.space_group_name_H-M   'P 1'
#
loop_
_entity.id
_entity.type
_entity.pdbx_description
1 polymer ?
#
loop_
_entity_poly.entity_id
_entity_poly.type
_entity_poly.pdbx_seq_one_letter_code
_entity_poly.pdbx_strand_id
1 'polypeptide(L)'
;MIHTASLIHDDVIDDSGMRRGKETIHQLYGTPVAVLAGDFMFAQSSWFLANLENIEVIKLISQVIKDFASGEIKQASTLFDCDVTLDDYLLKSYYKTASLIAASTRSAAIFSGVDTTICEQMYEYGRNLGLSFQVVDDILDFTQSAEQLGKPAGSDLAKGNLTAPVIFALQEEPRLLEIIDSEFNEPGSLGTAMVLVHRSDGIRRAQELAKEKGDLAIQNLQCLRGASSEAPMRRWCNSISRGLSRLQLHSVSMKDPVWPYRAPCGFRVAPCRNPCFLVVSCWLMGDHWCSSHHMRVCNRHCRIPTNLVGAFAFAAHVCMYLQGK
;
A
#
# COMPACT_ATOMS: atom_id res chain seq x y z
N MET A 1 -8.15 7.79 5.14
CA MET A 1 -8.95 8.78 4.36
C MET A 1 -8.21 9.17 3.10
N ILE A 2 -7.06 9.84 3.18
CA ILE A 2 -6.23 10.19 2.01
C ILE A 2 -5.94 8.99 1.12
N HIS A 3 -5.42 7.88 1.69
CA HIS A 3 -5.23 6.64 0.95
C HIS A 3 -6.53 6.07 0.33
N THR A 4 -7.66 6.21 1.01
CA THR A 4 -8.93 5.72 0.49
C THR A 4 -9.41 6.57 -0.68
N ALA A 5 -9.24 7.89 -0.59
CA ALA A 5 -9.56 8.82 -1.66
C ALA A 5 -8.71 8.52 -2.91
N SER A 6 -7.39 8.29 -2.73
CA SER A 6 -6.51 7.94 -3.85
C SER A 6 -6.95 6.65 -4.53
N LEU A 7 -7.27 5.58 -3.77
CA LEU A 7 -7.76 4.34 -4.37
C LEU A 7 -9.05 4.51 -5.19
N ILE A 8 -9.99 5.36 -4.73
CA ILE A 8 -11.25 5.61 -5.45
C ILE A 8 -10.97 6.33 -6.77
N HIS A 9 -10.06 7.30 -6.77
CA HIS A 9 -9.66 8.01 -7.99
C HIS A 9 -8.85 7.10 -8.92
N ASP A 10 -7.91 6.31 -8.40
CA ASP A 10 -7.13 5.34 -9.17
C ASP A 10 -8.06 4.32 -9.86
N ASP A 11 -9.07 3.81 -9.15
CA ASP A 11 -10.06 2.89 -9.74
C ASP A 11 -10.72 3.47 -11.00
N VAL A 12 -11.03 4.77 -11.00
CA VAL A 12 -11.61 5.48 -12.14
C VAL A 12 -10.59 5.65 -13.27
N ILE A 13 -9.36 6.03 -12.94
CA ILE A 13 -8.29 6.27 -13.92
C ILE A 13 -7.92 4.97 -14.64
N ASP A 14 -7.84 3.87 -13.89
CA ASP A 14 -7.43 2.55 -14.37
C ASP A 14 -8.58 1.70 -14.95
N ASP A 15 -9.82 2.22 -14.96
CA ASP A 15 -11.06 1.50 -15.32
C ASP A 15 -11.18 0.14 -14.61
N SER A 16 -10.87 0.12 -13.31
CA SER A 16 -10.78 -1.11 -12.52
C SER A 16 -12.16 -1.61 -12.09
N GLY A 17 -12.58 -2.78 -12.57
CA GLY A 17 -13.89 -3.34 -12.21
C GLY A 17 -14.02 -3.79 -10.74
N MET A 18 -12.92 -4.19 -10.12
CA MET A 18 -12.90 -4.80 -8.78
C MET A 18 -11.79 -4.20 -7.90
N ARG A 19 -12.11 -3.99 -6.61
CA ARG A 19 -11.15 -3.59 -5.58
C ARG A 19 -11.45 -4.38 -4.30
N ARG A 20 -10.44 -5.08 -3.76
CA ARG A 20 -10.56 -5.86 -2.52
C ARG A 20 -11.70 -6.90 -2.54
N GLY A 21 -11.88 -7.56 -3.68
CA GLY A 21 -12.91 -8.59 -3.88
C GLY A 21 -14.34 -8.06 -4.00
N LYS A 22 -14.54 -6.75 -4.15
CA LYS A 22 -15.84 -6.11 -4.35
C LYS A 22 -15.80 -5.22 -5.59
N GLU A 23 -16.96 -4.95 -6.17
CA GLU A 23 -17.11 -4.00 -7.28
C GLU A 23 -16.68 -2.59 -6.84
N THR A 24 -16.01 -1.87 -7.74
CA THR A 24 -15.56 -0.50 -7.47
C THR A 24 -16.71 0.51 -7.50
N ILE A 25 -16.50 1.66 -6.86
CA ILE A 25 -17.54 2.70 -6.73
C ILE A 25 -18.02 3.19 -8.10
N HIS A 26 -17.11 3.31 -9.09
CA HIS A 26 -17.50 3.79 -10.41
C HIS A 26 -18.30 2.77 -11.21
N GLN A 27 -18.11 1.46 -10.97
CA GLN A 27 -18.95 0.42 -11.56
C GLN A 27 -20.36 0.44 -10.95
N LEU A 28 -20.45 0.61 -9.63
CA LEU A 28 -21.74 0.59 -8.92
C LEU A 28 -22.57 1.85 -9.13
N TYR A 29 -21.93 3.02 -9.16
CA TYR A 29 -22.61 4.31 -9.07
C TYR A 29 -22.20 5.31 -10.16
N GLY A 30 -21.36 4.90 -11.10
CA GLY A 30 -20.85 5.72 -12.18
C GLY A 30 -19.68 6.62 -11.78
N THR A 31 -18.89 7.01 -12.79
CA THR A 31 -17.71 7.86 -12.66
C THR A 31 -17.95 9.18 -11.90
N PRO A 32 -19.03 9.96 -12.15
CA PRO A 32 -19.25 11.21 -11.45
C PRO A 32 -19.37 11.03 -9.93
N VAL A 33 -20.02 9.96 -9.47
CA VAL A 33 -20.18 9.66 -8.05
C VAL A 33 -18.85 9.26 -7.42
N ALA A 34 -18.05 8.44 -8.12
CA ALA A 34 -16.74 8.02 -7.63
C ALA A 34 -15.78 9.20 -7.47
N VAL A 35 -15.72 10.11 -8.45
CA VAL A 35 -14.89 11.33 -8.36
C VAL A 35 -15.28 12.17 -7.15
N LEU A 36 -16.59 12.46 -7.00
CA LEU A 36 -17.11 13.23 -5.85
C LEU A 36 -16.87 12.54 -4.51
N ALA A 37 -16.93 11.21 -4.46
CA ALA A 37 -16.64 10.45 -3.25
C ALA A 37 -15.17 10.57 -2.83
N GLY A 38 -14.24 10.52 -3.80
CA GLY A 38 -12.82 10.79 -3.54
C GLY A 38 -12.57 12.22 -3.09
N ASP A 39 -13.18 13.21 -3.75
CA ASP A 39 -13.07 14.63 -3.39
C ASP A 39 -13.58 14.91 -1.97
N PHE A 40 -14.72 14.30 -1.62
CA PHE A 40 -15.28 14.37 -0.28
C PHE A 40 -14.32 13.79 0.77
N MET A 41 -13.70 12.65 0.49
CA MET A 41 -12.72 12.02 1.39
C MET A 41 -11.46 12.88 1.55
N PHE A 42 -10.97 13.53 0.49
CA PHE A 42 -9.88 14.50 0.58
C PHE A 42 -10.29 15.71 1.41
N ALA A 43 -11.44 16.32 1.15
CA ALA A 43 -11.94 17.47 1.90
C ALA A 43 -12.09 17.16 3.39
N GLN A 44 -12.68 16.02 3.74
CA GLN A 44 -12.85 15.59 5.12
C GLN A 44 -11.49 15.30 5.79
N SER A 45 -10.53 14.73 5.06
CA SER A 45 -9.18 14.53 5.59
C SER A 45 -8.45 15.85 5.86
N SER A 46 -8.59 16.85 4.98
CA SER A 46 -8.05 18.19 5.15
C SER A 46 -8.65 18.89 6.37
N TRP A 47 -9.96 18.72 6.60
CA TRP A 47 -10.62 19.22 7.80
C TRP A 47 -10.05 18.60 9.09
N PHE A 48 -9.84 17.28 9.11
CA PHE A 48 -9.20 16.63 10.26
C PHE A 48 -7.75 17.08 10.46
N LEU A 49 -6.97 17.25 9.39
CA LEU A 49 -5.59 17.74 9.48
C LEU A 49 -5.52 19.17 10.04
N ALA A 50 -6.41 20.06 9.60
CA ALA A 50 -6.48 21.42 10.12
C ALA A 50 -6.74 21.45 11.64
N ASN A 51 -7.61 20.56 12.14
CA ASN A 51 -7.91 20.43 13.56
C ASN A 51 -6.78 19.80 14.40
N LEU A 52 -5.70 19.32 13.78
CA LEU A 52 -4.50 18.91 14.54
C LEU A 52 -3.68 20.10 15.02
N GLU A 53 -3.92 21.30 14.46
CA GLU A 53 -3.25 22.56 14.83
C GLU A 53 -1.71 22.48 14.79
N ASN A 54 -1.16 21.60 13.94
CA ASN A 54 0.28 21.43 13.74
C ASN A 54 0.65 21.75 12.29
N ILE A 55 1.19 22.95 12.06
CA ILE A 55 1.51 23.44 10.70
C ILE A 55 2.54 22.56 9.99
N GLU A 56 3.50 21.99 10.71
CA GLU A 56 4.51 21.10 10.11
C GLU A 56 3.85 19.84 9.55
N VAL A 57 3.00 19.18 10.34
CA VAL A 57 2.25 17.98 9.92
C VAL A 57 1.26 18.31 8.82
N ILE A 58 0.54 19.44 8.90
CA ILE A 58 -0.39 19.86 7.85
C ILE A 58 0.35 20.00 6.52
N LYS A 59 1.48 20.73 6.49
CA LYS A 59 2.30 20.88 5.28
C LYS A 59 2.80 19.55 4.75
N LEU A 60 3.29 18.69 5.65
CA LEU A 60 3.82 17.38 5.30
C LEU A 60 2.76 16.47 4.65
N ILE A 61 1.55 16.43 5.20
CA ILE A 61 0.48 15.60 4.65
C ILE A 61 -0.16 16.24 3.40
N SER A 62 -0.28 17.57 3.33
CA SER A 62 -0.68 18.25 2.10
C SER A 62 0.30 17.99 0.95
N GLN A 63 1.59 17.87 1.24
CA GLN A 63 2.60 17.49 0.25
C GLN A 63 2.34 16.09 -0.33
N VAL A 64 1.84 15.13 0.47
CA VAL A 64 1.48 13.79 -0.01
C VAL A 64 0.36 13.83 -1.04
N ILE A 65 -0.65 14.68 -0.86
CA ILE A 65 -1.76 14.82 -1.83
C ILE A 65 -1.21 15.33 -3.17
N LYS A 66 -0.28 16.29 -3.13
CA LYS A 66 0.43 16.78 -4.32
C LYS A 66 1.28 15.67 -4.95
N ASP A 67 1.98 14.89 -4.12
CA ASP A 67 2.82 13.78 -4.56
C ASP A 67 1.97 12.74 -5.30
N PHE A 68 0.81 12.32 -4.78
CA PHE A 68 -0.10 11.39 -5.46
C PHE A 68 -0.48 11.85 -6.87
N ALA A 69 -0.97 13.09 -7.01
CA ALA A 69 -1.32 13.63 -8.32
C ALA A 69 -0.09 13.70 -9.26
N SER A 70 1.08 14.09 -8.73
CA SER A 70 2.33 14.14 -9.50
C SER A 70 2.78 12.74 -9.95
N GLY A 71 2.59 11.73 -9.11
CA GLY A 71 2.86 10.32 -9.40
C GLY A 71 1.98 9.79 -10.53
N GLU A 72 0.67 10.05 -10.49
CA GLU A 72 -0.25 9.67 -11.57
C GLU A 72 0.10 10.34 -12.89
N ILE A 73 0.37 11.65 -12.88
CA ILE A 73 0.76 12.39 -14.10
C ILE A 73 2.07 11.85 -14.68
N LYS A 74 3.06 11.55 -13.82
CA LYS A 74 4.34 10.97 -14.27
C LYS A 74 4.14 9.56 -14.84
N GLN A 75 3.28 8.73 -14.24
CA GLN A 75 2.95 7.42 -14.79
C GLN A 75 2.31 7.54 -16.17
N ALA A 76 1.29 8.39 -16.31
CA ALA A 76 0.57 8.57 -17.57
C ALA A 76 1.47 9.07 -18.73
N SER A 77 2.54 9.80 -18.42
CA SER A 77 3.50 10.32 -19.42
C SER A 77 4.65 9.37 -19.77
N THR A 78 4.76 8.22 -19.09
CA THR A 78 5.85 7.25 -19.25
C THR A 78 5.37 5.84 -19.62
N LEU A 79 4.10 5.70 -20.03
CA LEU A 79 3.58 4.42 -20.51
C LEU A 79 4.29 4.02 -21.81
N PHE A 80 4.73 2.76 -21.88
CA PHE A 80 5.48 2.18 -22.99
C PHE A 80 6.84 2.86 -23.28
N ASP A 81 7.30 3.75 -22.41
CA ASP A 81 8.58 4.45 -22.57
C ASP A 81 9.75 3.57 -22.11
N CYS A 82 10.43 2.92 -23.07
CA CYS A 82 11.60 2.08 -22.80
C CYS A 82 12.83 2.86 -22.30
N ASP A 83 12.86 4.20 -22.43
CA ASP A 83 13.95 5.04 -21.90
C ASP A 83 13.80 5.35 -20.41
N VAL A 84 12.70 4.90 -19.76
CA VAL A 84 12.45 5.13 -18.35
C VAL A 84 13.58 4.59 -17.48
N THR A 85 14.16 5.47 -16.65
CA THR A 85 15.27 5.10 -15.78
C THR A 85 14.78 4.47 -14.48
N LEU A 86 15.68 3.76 -13.79
CA LEU A 86 15.38 3.27 -12.43
C LEU A 86 15.08 4.43 -11.46
N ASP A 87 15.71 5.59 -11.64
CA ASP A 87 15.46 6.76 -10.80
C ASP A 87 14.07 7.35 -11.06
N ASP A 88 13.62 7.39 -12.30
CA ASP A 88 12.25 7.79 -12.65
C ASP A 88 11.22 6.86 -12.03
N TYR A 89 11.47 5.55 -12.08
CA TYR A 89 10.66 4.55 -11.42
C TYR A 89 10.62 4.77 -9.91
N LEU A 90 11.78 4.93 -9.25
CA LEU A 90 11.83 5.13 -7.80
C LEU A 90 11.15 6.43 -7.37
N LEU A 91 11.25 7.50 -8.18
CA LEU A 91 10.57 8.76 -7.93
C LEU A 91 9.04 8.62 -8.05
N LYS A 92 8.56 7.95 -9.10
CA LYS A 92 7.13 7.62 -9.29
C LYS A 92 6.62 6.79 -8.10
N SER A 93 7.33 5.73 -7.74
CA SER A 93 6.98 4.84 -6.61
C SER A 93 7.04 5.57 -5.27
N TYR A 94 7.95 6.53 -5.11
CA TYR A 94 7.94 7.42 -3.96
C TYR A 94 6.65 8.24 -3.92
N TYR A 95 6.29 8.88 -5.03
CA TYR A 95 5.09 9.71 -5.09
C TYR A 95 3.80 8.94 -4.84
N LYS A 96 3.55 7.84 -5.56
CA LYS A 96 2.31 7.05 -5.46
C LYS A 96 2.17 6.29 -4.13
N THR A 97 3.29 5.84 -3.55
CA THR A 97 3.24 4.86 -2.45
C THR A 97 4.02 5.31 -1.22
N ALA A 98 5.32 5.61 -1.37
CA ALA A 98 6.18 5.79 -0.20
C ALA A 98 5.99 7.14 0.52
N SER A 99 5.56 8.18 -0.19
CA SER A 99 5.35 9.54 0.34
C SER A 99 4.40 9.54 1.52
N LEU A 100 3.27 8.83 1.43
CA LEU A 100 2.29 8.72 2.50
C LEU A 100 2.85 7.99 3.74
N ILE A 101 3.63 6.93 3.54
CA ILE A 101 4.22 6.15 4.64
C ILE A 101 5.31 6.98 5.34
N ALA A 102 6.16 7.66 4.57
CA ALA A 102 7.19 8.57 5.07
C ALA A 102 6.57 9.72 5.88
N ALA A 103 5.53 10.36 5.32
CA ALA A 103 4.82 11.45 5.98
C ALA A 103 4.12 10.98 7.26
N SER A 104 3.51 9.79 7.26
CA SER A 104 2.80 9.25 8.43
C SER A 104 3.74 8.95 9.60
N THR A 105 4.88 8.32 9.30
CA THR A 105 5.90 7.94 10.31
C THR A 105 6.59 9.17 10.90
N ARG A 106 6.94 10.16 10.06
CA ARG A 106 7.45 11.46 10.52
C ARG A 106 6.41 12.24 11.33
N SER A 107 5.14 12.26 10.90
CA SER A 107 4.07 12.94 11.64
C SER A 107 3.88 12.36 13.03
N ALA A 108 3.93 11.03 13.17
CA ALA A 108 3.88 10.36 14.47
C ALA A 108 5.07 10.73 15.37
N ALA A 109 6.27 10.87 14.79
CA ALA A 109 7.45 11.32 15.51
C ALA A 109 7.29 12.77 16.00
N ILE A 110 6.83 13.68 15.14
CA ILE A 110 6.56 15.08 15.49
C ILE A 110 5.61 15.17 16.68
N PHE A 111 4.50 14.42 16.68
CA PHE A 111 3.55 14.41 17.80
C PHE A 111 4.08 13.75 19.07
N SER A 112 5.14 12.94 18.95
CA SER A 112 5.81 12.33 20.11
C SER A 112 6.79 13.29 20.79
N GLY A 113 7.03 14.47 20.22
CA GLY A 113 7.93 15.48 20.78
C GLY A 113 9.40 15.06 20.81
N VAL A 114 9.79 14.13 19.94
CA VAL A 114 11.19 13.71 19.79
C VAL A 114 11.98 14.72 18.98
N ASP A 115 13.31 14.64 19.05
CA ASP A 115 14.20 15.54 18.31
C ASP A 115 13.99 15.45 16.79
N THR A 116 14.22 16.57 16.09
CA THR A 116 14.11 16.66 14.63
C THR A 116 14.93 15.59 13.90
N THR A 117 16.09 15.21 14.44
CA THR A 117 16.92 14.13 13.90
C THR A 117 16.16 12.79 13.90
N ILE A 118 15.43 12.49 14.97
CA ILE A 118 14.61 11.27 15.05
C ILE A 118 13.42 11.38 14.09
N CYS A 119 12.78 12.54 13.99
CA CYS A 119 11.72 12.78 13.01
C CYS A 119 12.17 12.49 11.57
N GLU A 120 13.38 12.89 11.21
CA GLU A 120 13.95 12.63 9.89
C GLU A 120 14.31 11.16 9.68
N GLN A 121 14.87 10.49 10.69
CA GLN A 121 15.08 9.04 10.64
C GLN A 121 13.75 8.28 10.47
N MET A 122 12.67 8.75 11.09
CA MET A 122 11.34 8.16 10.91
C MET A 122 10.79 8.40 9.50
N TYR A 123 11.03 9.57 8.92
CA TYR A 123 10.70 9.84 7.52
C TYR A 123 11.42 8.88 6.58
N GLU A 124 12.74 8.75 6.72
CA GLU A 124 13.54 7.84 5.89
C GLU A 124 13.18 6.37 6.11
N TYR A 125 12.82 5.98 7.34
CA TYR A 125 12.26 4.66 7.60
C TYR A 125 11.00 4.43 6.75
N GLY A 126 10.03 5.34 6.81
CA GLY A 126 8.77 5.19 6.07
C GLY A 126 8.97 5.23 4.55
N ARG A 127 9.88 6.10 4.07
CA ARG A 127 10.24 6.21 2.65
C ARG A 127 10.82 4.90 2.12
N ASN A 128 11.84 4.37 2.80
CA ASN A 128 12.50 3.14 2.35
C ASN A 128 11.60 1.91 2.49
N LEU A 129 10.75 1.86 3.54
CA LEU A 129 9.74 0.82 3.70
C LEU A 129 8.72 0.84 2.55
N GLY A 130 8.22 2.02 2.20
CA GLY A 130 7.24 2.18 1.11
C GLY A 130 7.81 1.83 -0.26
N LEU A 131 9.07 2.20 -0.53
CA LEU A 131 9.76 1.79 -1.76
C LEU A 131 9.96 0.28 -1.81
N SER A 132 10.41 -0.34 -0.71
CA SER A 132 10.54 -1.80 -0.61
C SER A 132 9.19 -2.49 -0.87
N PHE A 133 8.11 -1.98 -0.27
CA PHE A 133 6.76 -2.49 -0.47
C PHE A 133 6.32 -2.43 -1.95
N GLN A 134 6.54 -1.30 -2.63
CA GLN A 134 6.14 -1.16 -4.04
C GLN A 134 6.93 -2.10 -4.95
N VAL A 135 8.25 -2.23 -4.75
CA VAL A 135 9.07 -3.14 -5.58
C VAL A 135 8.63 -4.59 -5.37
N VAL A 136 8.26 -4.97 -4.14
CA VAL A 136 7.69 -6.31 -3.88
C VAL A 136 6.37 -6.49 -4.63
N ASP A 137 5.45 -5.54 -4.58
CA ASP A 137 4.17 -5.59 -5.29
C ASP A 137 4.37 -5.78 -6.80
N ASP A 138 5.30 -5.02 -7.39
CA ASP A 138 5.65 -5.14 -8.80
C ASP A 138 6.24 -6.52 -9.16
N ILE A 139 7.02 -7.13 -8.26
CA ILE A 139 7.53 -8.51 -8.45
C ILE A 139 6.39 -9.53 -8.40
N LEU A 140 5.38 -9.30 -7.55
CA LEU A 140 4.23 -10.19 -7.45
C LEU A 140 3.39 -10.20 -8.72
N ASP A 141 3.29 -9.08 -9.44
CA ASP A 141 2.60 -8.99 -10.74
C ASP A 141 3.15 -10.00 -11.77
N PHE A 142 4.43 -10.39 -11.68
CA PHE A 142 5.03 -11.41 -12.54
C PHE A 142 5.03 -12.83 -11.96
N THR A 143 5.02 -12.97 -10.63
CA THR A 143 5.34 -14.25 -9.98
C THR A 143 4.15 -14.99 -9.39
N GLN A 144 3.03 -14.32 -9.13
CA GLN A 144 1.84 -14.96 -8.55
C GLN A 144 0.84 -15.43 -9.61
N SER A 145 0.01 -16.41 -9.25
CA SER A 145 -1.09 -16.85 -10.11
C SER A 145 -2.20 -15.81 -10.15
N ALA A 146 -2.97 -15.81 -11.25
CA ALA A 146 -4.09 -14.88 -11.44
C ALA A 146 -5.14 -14.98 -10.31
N GLU A 147 -5.36 -16.18 -9.73
CA GLU A 147 -6.29 -16.34 -8.60
C GLU A 147 -5.80 -15.67 -7.31
N GLN A 148 -4.50 -15.54 -7.11
CA GLN A 148 -3.91 -14.94 -5.91
C GLN A 148 -3.83 -13.41 -6.00
N LEU A 149 -3.58 -12.88 -7.20
CA LEU A 149 -3.50 -11.44 -7.46
C LEU A 149 -4.88 -10.78 -7.60
N GLY A 150 -5.91 -11.55 -7.99
CA GLY A 150 -7.21 -10.99 -8.36
C GLY A 150 -7.19 -10.19 -9.68
N LYS A 151 -6.05 -10.17 -10.38
CA LYS A 151 -5.81 -9.61 -11.71
C LYS A 151 -4.93 -10.58 -12.52
N PRO A 152 -4.97 -10.55 -13.87
CA PRO A 152 -4.05 -11.34 -14.69
C PRO A 152 -2.59 -10.99 -14.37
N ALA A 153 -1.69 -11.97 -14.37
CA ALA A 153 -0.26 -11.71 -14.24
C ALA A 153 0.25 -10.83 -15.40
N GLY A 154 1.21 -9.96 -15.13
CA GLY A 154 1.76 -9.01 -16.10
C GLY A 154 0.80 -7.88 -16.45
N SER A 155 -0.16 -7.56 -15.58
CA SER A 155 -1.16 -6.51 -15.83
C SER A 155 -0.54 -5.13 -15.95
N ASP A 156 0.51 -4.85 -15.19
CA ASP A 156 1.20 -3.56 -15.24
C ASP A 156 1.93 -3.42 -16.58
N LEU A 157 2.63 -4.47 -17.00
CA LEU A 157 3.30 -4.54 -18.30
C LEU A 157 2.29 -4.42 -19.46
N ALA A 158 1.14 -5.09 -19.38
CA ALA A 158 0.10 -5.03 -20.41
C ALA A 158 -0.46 -3.61 -20.64
N LYS A 159 -0.47 -2.78 -19.59
CA LYS A 159 -0.86 -1.37 -19.65
C LYS A 159 0.29 -0.43 -20.06
N GLY A 160 1.48 -0.96 -20.33
CA GLY A 160 2.69 -0.18 -20.62
C GLY A 160 3.36 0.43 -19.40
N ASN A 161 2.92 0.10 -18.18
CA ASN A 161 3.58 0.57 -16.97
C ASN A 161 4.84 -0.26 -16.70
N LEU A 162 5.99 0.26 -17.10
CA LEU A 162 7.27 -0.46 -16.92
C LEU A 162 7.73 -0.35 -15.46
N THR A 163 7.74 -1.50 -14.78
CA THR A 163 8.15 -1.62 -13.37
C THR A 163 9.58 -2.16 -13.24
N ALA A 164 10.13 -2.19 -12.03
CA ALA A 164 11.53 -2.57 -11.79
C ALA A 164 11.97 -3.89 -12.47
N PRO A 165 11.18 -4.99 -12.46
CA PRO A 165 11.56 -6.21 -13.19
C PRO A 165 11.78 -5.99 -14.69
N VAL A 166 10.94 -5.18 -15.33
CA VAL A 166 11.01 -4.88 -16.77
C VAL A 166 12.17 -3.94 -17.07
N ILE A 167 12.34 -2.88 -16.28
CA ILE A 167 13.44 -1.91 -16.43
C ILE A 167 14.80 -2.62 -16.36
N PHE A 168 14.94 -3.58 -15.44
CA PHE A 168 16.17 -4.38 -15.38
C PHE A 168 16.29 -5.37 -16.54
N ALA A 169 15.20 -6.02 -16.96
CA ALA A 169 15.19 -6.93 -18.11
C ALA A 169 15.57 -6.25 -19.43
N LEU A 170 15.13 -5.00 -19.64
CA LEU A 170 15.45 -4.19 -20.83
C LEU A 170 16.95 -3.96 -21.01
N GLN A 171 17.74 -4.03 -19.94
CA GLN A 171 19.21 -3.89 -20.01
C GLN A 171 19.89 -5.14 -20.60
N GLU A 172 19.20 -6.27 -20.65
CA GLU A 172 19.73 -7.59 -21.02
C GLU A 172 19.07 -8.16 -22.27
N GLU A 173 17.80 -7.82 -22.52
CA GLU A 173 16.97 -8.41 -23.57
C GLU A 173 16.54 -7.35 -24.61
N PRO A 174 17.34 -7.08 -25.67
CA PRO A 174 16.98 -6.11 -26.71
C PRO A 174 15.66 -6.40 -27.40
N ARG A 175 15.27 -7.68 -27.51
CA ARG A 175 13.99 -8.08 -28.10
C ARG A 175 12.79 -7.61 -27.26
N LEU A 176 12.97 -7.42 -25.95
CA LEU A 176 11.91 -6.93 -25.07
C LEU A 176 11.54 -5.48 -25.43
N LEU A 177 12.54 -4.67 -25.81
CA LEU A 177 12.33 -3.29 -26.28
C LEU A 177 11.45 -3.28 -27.53
N GLU A 178 11.77 -4.09 -28.54
CA GLU A 178 10.99 -4.16 -29.78
C GLU A 178 9.51 -4.53 -29.53
N ILE A 179 9.25 -5.42 -28.57
CA ILE A 179 7.89 -5.86 -28.22
C ILE A 179 7.11 -4.75 -27.47
N ILE A 180 7.78 -4.00 -26.60
CA ILE A 180 7.15 -2.93 -25.82
C ILE A 180 6.91 -1.71 -26.70
N ASP A 181 7.88 -1.32 -27.53
CA ASP A 181 7.77 -0.19 -28.48
C ASP A 181 6.66 -0.42 -29.51
N SER A 182 6.37 -1.68 -29.84
CA SER A 182 5.25 -2.04 -30.72
C SER A 182 3.89 -2.10 -30.00
N GLU A 183 3.85 -1.76 -28.71
CA GLU A 183 2.68 -1.80 -27.83
C GLU A 183 1.94 -3.15 -27.88
N PHE A 184 2.70 -4.25 -27.95
CA PHE A 184 2.14 -5.61 -28.03
C PHE A 184 1.21 -5.85 -29.24
N ASN A 185 1.42 -5.15 -30.36
CA ASN A 185 0.58 -5.24 -31.56
C ASN A 185 0.44 -6.66 -32.15
N GLU A 186 1.43 -7.53 -31.96
CA GLU A 186 1.38 -8.92 -32.42
C GLU A 186 0.67 -9.83 -31.41
N PRO A 187 -0.22 -10.74 -31.85
CA PRO A 187 -0.86 -11.70 -30.96
C PRO A 187 0.16 -12.55 -30.17
N GLY A 188 0.05 -12.56 -28.84
CA GLY A 188 0.94 -13.33 -27.95
C GLY A 188 2.28 -12.65 -27.63
N SER A 189 2.52 -11.43 -28.13
CA SER A 189 3.69 -10.61 -27.81
C SER A 189 3.83 -10.33 -26.30
N LEU A 190 2.73 -10.04 -25.59
CA LEU A 190 2.72 -9.88 -24.12
C LEU A 190 3.22 -11.14 -23.40
N GLY A 191 2.75 -12.32 -23.81
CA GLY A 191 3.22 -13.59 -23.25
C GLY A 191 4.71 -13.83 -23.52
N THR A 192 5.18 -13.43 -24.70
CA THR A 192 6.61 -13.47 -25.05
C THR A 192 7.41 -12.52 -24.16
N ALA A 193 6.95 -11.28 -23.96
CA ALA A 193 7.59 -10.30 -23.09
C ALA A 193 7.69 -10.81 -21.64
N MET A 194 6.62 -11.42 -21.10
CA MET A 194 6.65 -12.06 -19.78
C MET A 194 7.72 -13.15 -19.69
N VAL A 195 7.85 -14.00 -20.72
CA VAL A 195 8.89 -15.05 -20.77
C VAL A 195 10.30 -14.45 -20.79
N LEU A 196 10.51 -13.34 -21.52
CA LEU A 196 11.80 -12.65 -21.55
C LEU A 196 12.14 -12.07 -20.17
N VAL A 197 11.19 -11.39 -19.51
CA VAL A 197 11.38 -10.89 -18.13
C VAL A 197 11.72 -12.02 -17.16
N HIS A 198 11.04 -13.16 -17.25
CA HIS A 198 11.33 -14.33 -16.40
C HIS A 198 12.69 -15.01 -16.66
N ARG A 199 13.20 -14.93 -17.90
CA ARG A 199 14.49 -15.52 -18.27
C ARG A 199 15.68 -14.59 -17.99
N SER A 200 15.44 -13.29 -17.99
CA SER A 200 16.42 -12.27 -17.60
C SER A 200 16.70 -12.29 -16.10
N ASP A 201 17.72 -11.53 -15.67
CA ASP A 201 17.95 -11.25 -14.25
C ASP A 201 17.01 -10.17 -13.69
N GLY A 202 16.03 -9.68 -14.45
CA GLY A 202 15.17 -8.55 -14.09
C GLY A 202 14.43 -8.74 -12.75
N ILE A 203 13.80 -9.89 -12.55
CA ILE A 203 13.12 -10.22 -11.29
C ILE A 203 14.12 -10.32 -10.14
N ARG A 204 15.27 -10.97 -10.34
CA ARG A 204 16.31 -11.13 -9.31
C ARG A 204 16.84 -9.77 -8.87
N ARG A 205 17.14 -8.88 -9.81
CA ARG A 205 17.62 -7.51 -9.52
C ARG A 205 16.57 -6.65 -8.84
N ALA A 206 15.29 -6.81 -9.19
CA ALA A 206 14.19 -6.19 -8.47
C ALA A 206 14.10 -6.71 -7.01
N GLN A 207 14.30 -8.00 -6.77
CA GLN A 207 14.35 -8.57 -5.41
C GLN A 207 15.50 -7.98 -4.60
N GLU A 208 16.68 -7.79 -5.21
CA GLU A 208 17.84 -7.15 -4.59
C GLU A 208 17.56 -5.69 -4.23
N LEU A 209 16.93 -4.94 -5.13
CA LEU A 209 16.49 -3.57 -4.88
C LEU A 209 15.49 -3.49 -3.71
N ALA A 210 14.47 -4.36 -3.71
CA ALA A 210 13.48 -4.41 -2.64
C ALA A 210 14.13 -4.69 -1.29
N LYS A 211 15.11 -5.62 -1.26
CA LYS A 211 15.89 -5.95 -0.07
C LYS A 211 16.76 -4.77 0.37
N GLU A 212 17.46 -4.11 -0.54
CA GLU A 212 18.28 -2.93 -0.25
C GLU A 212 17.44 -1.85 0.45
N LYS A 213 16.26 -1.52 -0.10
CA LYS A 213 15.36 -0.53 0.53
C LYS A 213 14.84 -1.02 1.89
N GLY A 214 14.54 -2.32 2.03
CA GLY A 214 14.18 -2.91 3.33
C GLY A 214 15.30 -2.79 4.38
N ASP A 215 16.54 -3.09 3.99
CA ASP A 215 17.71 -3.00 4.85
C ASP A 215 17.99 -1.54 5.27
N LEU A 216 17.84 -0.58 4.35
CA LEU A 216 17.91 0.86 4.66
C LEU A 216 16.82 1.28 5.65
N ALA A 217 15.57 0.83 5.47
CA ALA A 217 14.51 1.09 6.44
C ALA A 217 14.88 0.56 7.83
N ILE A 218 15.40 -0.67 7.91
CA ILE A 218 15.87 -1.26 9.16
C ILE A 218 17.02 -0.45 9.80
N GLN A 219 17.92 0.11 9.00
CA GLN A 219 19.01 0.97 9.49
C GLN A 219 18.45 2.27 10.10
N ASN A 220 17.44 2.88 9.50
CA ASN A 220 16.79 4.08 10.03
C ASN A 220 16.13 3.86 11.40
N LEU A 221 15.76 2.61 11.75
CA LEU A 221 15.22 2.27 13.08
C LEU A 221 16.28 2.28 14.19
N GLN A 222 17.57 2.50 13.89
CA GLN A 222 18.60 2.60 14.93
C GLN A 222 18.34 3.72 15.93
N CYS A 223 17.62 4.78 15.53
CA CYS A 223 17.21 5.86 16.43
C CYS A 223 16.24 5.40 17.53
N LEU A 224 15.57 4.26 17.35
CA LEU A 224 14.62 3.68 18.32
C LEU A 224 15.24 2.57 19.17
N ARG A 225 16.57 2.39 19.17
CA ARG A 225 17.22 1.31 19.93
C ARG A 225 16.79 1.29 21.40
N GLY A 226 16.23 0.15 21.82
CA GLY A 226 15.74 -0.05 23.19
C GLY A 226 14.32 0.46 23.45
N ALA A 227 13.68 1.12 22.48
CA ALA A 227 12.26 1.46 22.55
C ALA A 227 11.39 0.22 22.26
N SER A 228 10.22 0.14 22.92
CA SER A 228 9.26 -0.95 22.70
C SER A 228 8.69 -0.98 21.28
N SER A 229 8.76 0.13 20.56
CA SER A 229 8.31 0.28 19.17
C SER A 229 9.29 -0.28 18.14
N GLU A 230 10.59 -0.45 18.46
CA GLU A 230 11.59 -0.92 17.49
C GLU A 230 11.25 -2.30 16.95
N ALA A 231 10.99 -3.26 17.84
CA ALA A 231 10.78 -4.65 17.45
C ALA A 231 9.54 -4.86 16.56
N PRO A 232 8.36 -4.28 16.85
CA PRO A 232 7.22 -4.29 15.92
C PRO A 232 7.53 -3.71 14.55
N MET A 233 8.19 -2.56 14.47
CA MET A 233 8.50 -1.88 13.20
C MET A 233 9.50 -2.68 12.36
N ARG A 234 10.54 -3.21 13.02
CA ARG A 234 11.50 -4.14 12.40
C ARG A 234 10.81 -5.41 11.89
N ARG A 235 9.84 -5.97 12.62
CA ARG A 235 9.07 -7.13 12.16
C ARG A 235 8.24 -6.82 10.92
N TRP A 236 7.65 -5.64 10.82
CA TRP A 236 6.88 -5.24 9.66
C TRP A 236 7.76 -5.11 8.41
N CYS A 237 8.91 -4.44 8.53
CA CYS A 237 9.88 -4.38 7.43
C CYS A 237 10.35 -5.77 6.98
N ASN A 238 10.68 -6.64 7.94
CA ASN A 238 11.05 -8.03 7.64
C ASN A 238 9.90 -8.82 6.99
N SER A 239 8.63 -8.55 7.30
CA SER A 239 7.51 -9.26 6.67
C SER A 239 7.38 -8.93 5.18
N ILE A 240 7.67 -7.69 4.79
CA ILE A 240 7.67 -7.26 3.38
C ILE A 240 8.78 -8.00 2.64
N SER A 241 9.98 -8.04 3.22
CA SER A 241 11.12 -8.78 2.66
C SER A 241 10.90 -10.30 2.61
N ARG A 242 10.22 -10.89 3.60
CA ARG A 242 9.90 -12.33 3.61
C ARG A 242 8.86 -12.74 2.57
N GLY A 243 8.04 -11.79 2.10
CA GLY A 243 7.22 -12.00 0.90
C GLY A 243 8.07 -12.49 -0.28
N LEU A 244 9.29 -11.95 -0.42
CA LEU A 244 10.25 -12.32 -1.47
C LEU A 244 10.82 -13.74 -1.27
N SER A 245 11.16 -14.13 -0.04
CA SER A 245 11.76 -15.44 0.24
C SER A 245 10.81 -16.62 0.03
N ARG A 246 9.49 -16.40 0.15
CA ARG A 246 8.50 -17.45 -0.16
C ARG A 246 8.34 -17.68 -1.67
N LEU A 247 8.64 -16.69 -2.50
CA LEU A 247 8.60 -16.82 -3.96
C LEU A 247 9.73 -17.72 -4.51
N GLN A 248 10.87 -17.78 -3.82
CA GLN A 248 11.99 -18.67 -4.20
C GLN A 248 11.69 -20.17 -4.05
N LEU A 249 10.65 -20.56 -3.30
CA LEU A 249 10.35 -21.97 -2.99
C LEU A 249 9.35 -22.63 -3.96
N HIS A 250 8.94 -21.99 -5.05
CA HIS A 250 7.97 -22.54 -6.02
C HIS A 250 8.56 -22.80 -7.41
N SER A 251 9.83 -23.23 -7.47
CA SER A 251 10.38 -23.92 -8.65
C SER A 251 10.33 -25.46 -8.53
N VAL A 252 9.53 -26.03 -7.61
CA VAL A 252 9.47 -27.49 -7.39
C VAL A 252 8.02 -28.00 -7.29
N SER A 253 7.64 -28.74 -8.33
CA SER A 253 6.65 -29.82 -8.38
C SER A 253 5.24 -29.58 -7.81
N MET A 254 4.29 -29.32 -8.71
CA MET A 254 2.87 -29.63 -8.49
C MET A 254 2.70 -31.13 -8.16
N LYS A 255 2.39 -31.46 -6.90
CA LYS A 255 1.66 -32.66 -6.46
C LYS A 255 1.45 -32.58 -4.95
N ASP A 256 0.31 -32.01 -4.55
CA ASP A 256 -0.71 -32.68 -3.72
C ASP A 256 -1.63 -31.65 -3.03
N PRO A 257 -2.96 -31.86 -3.06
CA PRO A 257 -3.93 -30.99 -2.41
C PRO A 257 -4.19 -31.42 -0.96
N VAL A 258 -4.76 -30.48 -0.19
CA VAL A 258 -5.38 -30.63 1.15
C VAL A 258 -4.46 -30.39 2.36
N TRP A 259 -4.78 -29.35 3.13
CA TRP A 259 -4.50 -29.30 4.56
C TRP A 259 -5.78 -29.04 5.37
N PRO A 260 -6.08 -29.85 6.41
CA PRO A 260 -7.21 -29.65 7.31
C PRO A 260 -6.79 -28.80 8.52
N TYR A 261 -7.60 -27.83 8.94
CA TYR A 261 -7.54 -27.32 10.32
C TYR A 261 -8.94 -26.97 10.83
N ARG A 262 -9.45 -27.82 11.73
CA ARG A 262 -10.53 -27.49 12.67
C ARG A 262 -9.95 -26.57 13.74
N ALA A 263 -10.53 -25.40 13.94
CA ALA A 263 -10.25 -24.56 15.10
C ALA A 263 -11.04 -25.09 16.32
N PRO A 264 -10.46 -25.15 17.52
CA PRO A 264 -11.22 -25.39 18.74
C PRO A 264 -11.96 -24.12 19.14
N CYS A 265 -13.29 -24.17 19.11
CA CYS A 265 -14.16 -23.15 19.69
C CYS A 265 -13.98 -23.09 21.22
N GLY A 266 -13.80 -21.91 21.77
CA GLY A 266 -13.84 -21.71 23.22
C GLY A 266 -13.27 -20.38 23.71
N PHE A 267 -13.94 -19.25 23.43
CA PHE A 267 -13.77 -18.04 24.24
C PHE A 267 -15.13 -17.44 24.61
N ARG A 268 -15.38 -17.37 25.92
CA ARG A 268 -16.52 -16.67 26.53
C ARG A 268 -16.35 -15.16 26.33
N VAL A 269 -17.44 -14.50 25.94
CA VAL A 269 -17.54 -13.04 25.85
C VAL A 269 -17.48 -12.44 27.25
N ALA A 270 -16.47 -11.61 27.52
CA ALA A 270 -16.46 -10.70 28.66
C ALA A 270 -17.08 -9.35 28.24
N PRO A 271 -17.92 -8.69 29.06
CA PRO A 271 -18.57 -7.45 28.67
C PRO A 271 -17.56 -6.30 28.66
N CYS A 272 -17.38 -5.67 27.49
CA CYS A 272 -16.45 -4.55 27.30
C CYS A 272 -17.11 -3.24 27.75
N ARG A 273 -16.47 -2.53 28.70
CA ARG A 273 -16.96 -1.32 29.38
C ARG A 273 -16.84 -0.02 28.56
N ASN A 274 -16.76 -0.07 27.23
CA ASN A 274 -16.42 1.12 26.43
C ASN A 274 -17.42 1.39 25.27
N PRO A 275 -18.35 2.36 25.41
CA PRO A 275 -19.45 2.56 24.47
C PRO A 275 -19.05 3.18 23.11
N CYS A 276 -17.87 3.79 22.98
CA CYS A 276 -17.44 4.39 21.70
C CYS A 276 -17.00 3.37 20.64
N PHE A 277 -16.58 2.17 21.04
CA PHE A 277 -16.20 1.11 20.10
C PHE A 277 -17.41 0.52 19.37
N LEU A 278 -18.59 0.55 20.00
CA LEU A 278 -19.81 -0.03 19.44
C LEU A 278 -20.33 0.76 18.21
N VAL A 279 -20.23 2.08 18.23
CA VAL A 279 -20.85 2.94 17.21
C VAL A 279 -20.12 2.88 15.86
N VAL A 280 -18.79 2.76 15.87
CA VAL A 280 -17.99 2.61 14.64
C VAL A 280 -18.13 1.21 14.05
N SER A 281 -18.34 0.21 14.92
CA SER A 281 -18.59 -1.19 14.50
C SER A 281 -19.93 -1.34 13.77
N CYS A 282 -21.00 -0.72 14.28
CA CYS A 282 -22.34 -0.82 13.68
C CYS A 282 -22.44 -0.15 12.30
N TRP A 283 -21.69 0.93 12.04
CA TRP A 283 -21.72 1.60 10.74
C TRP A 283 -21.02 0.80 9.63
N LEU A 284 -20.05 -0.04 9.97
CA LEU A 284 -19.33 -0.91 9.02
C LEU A 284 -20.01 -2.27 8.78
N MET A 285 -20.97 -2.67 9.62
CA MET A 285 -21.69 -3.93 9.51
C MET A 285 -23.09 -3.84 8.90
N GLY A 286 -23.60 -2.64 8.59
CA GLY A 286 -24.87 -2.49 7.86
C GLY A 286 -26.13 -2.76 8.69
N ASP A 287 -26.04 -2.76 10.03
CA ASP A 287 -27.22 -2.94 10.87
C ASP A 287 -27.97 -1.61 11.05
N HIS A 288 -29.14 -1.52 10.42
CA HIS A 288 -30.16 -0.56 10.79
C HIS A 288 -30.52 -0.81 12.26
N TRP A 289 -30.04 0.00 13.21
CA TRP A 289 -30.70 0.35 14.46
C TRP A 289 -29.77 1.25 15.28
N CYS A 290 -29.96 2.57 15.20
CA CYS A 290 -29.53 3.45 16.28
C CYS A 290 -30.39 4.72 16.29
N SER A 291 -31.37 4.77 17.19
CA SER A 291 -32.23 5.93 17.41
C SER A 291 -31.56 6.99 18.30
N SER A 292 -32.01 8.23 18.14
CA SER A 292 -31.44 9.51 18.59
C SER A 292 -31.25 9.70 20.11
N HIS A 293 -31.50 8.69 20.93
CA HIS A 293 -31.33 8.75 22.39
C HIS A 293 -29.88 8.44 22.85
N HIS A 294 -29.09 7.68 22.07
CA HIS A 294 -27.75 7.24 22.47
C HIS A 294 -26.62 8.28 22.31
N MET A 295 -26.78 9.27 21.42
CA MET A 295 -25.73 10.28 21.18
C MET A 295 -25.51 11.25 22.37
N ARG A 296 -26.50 11.46 23.23
CA ARG A 296 -26.39 12.45 24.33
C ARG A 296 -25.56 11.99 25.52
N VAL A 297 -25.29 10.69 25.67
CA VAL A 297 -24.58 10.12 26.83
C VAL A 297 -23.05 10.16 26.65
N CYS A 298 -22.53 10.07 25.41
CA CYS A 298 -21.08 10.09 25.15
C CYS A 298 -20.40 11.43 25.49
N ASN A 299 -21.13 12.55 25.44
CA ASN A 299 -20.52 13.88 25.47
C ASN A 299 -20.13 14.39 26.87
N ARG A 300 -20.35 13.61 27.95
CA ARG A 300 -20.08 14.07 29.33
C ARG A 300 -18.95 13.34 30.08
N HIS A 301 -18.39 12.21 29.63
CA HIS A 301 -17.61 11.34 30.54
C HIS A 301 -16.24 10.80 30.09
N CYS A 302 -15.72 11.09 28.89
CA CYS A 302 -14.43 10.54 28.45
C CYS A 302 -13.34 11.62 28.31
N ARG A 303 -12.54 11.83 29.35
CA ARG A 303 -11.23 12.52 29.27
C ARG A 303 -10.10 11.48 29.18
N ILE A 304 -9.77 11.02 27.98
CA ILE A 304 -8.55 10.23 27.69
C ILE A 304 -7.93 10.78 26.39
N PRO A 305 -6.59 10.98 26.29
CA PRO A 305 -5.95 11.56 25.12
C PRO A 305 -6.07 10.64 23.90
N THR A 306 -6.64 11.17 22.82
CA THR A 306 -6.95 10.51 21.53
C THR A 306 -5.74 10.04 20.72
N ASN A 307 -4.51 10.36 21.13
CA ASN A 307 -3.36 10.37 20.21
C ASN A 307 -2.57 9.04 20.15
N LEU A 308 -2.84 8.08 21.06
CA LEU A 308 -2.17 6.76 21.08
C LEU A 308 -3.02 5.63 20.47
N VAL A 309 -4.32 5.84 20.31
CA VAL A 309 -5.25 4.81 19.82
C VAL A 309 -5.22 4.69 18.29
N GLY A 310 -4.93 5.78 17.57
CA GLY A 310 -4.91 5.80 16.11
C GLY A 310 -3.74 5.03 15.47
N ALA A 311 -2.55 5.08 16.07
CA ALA A 311 -1.35 4.43 15.53
C ALA A 311 -1.39 2.90 15.67
N PHE A 312 -1.97 2.39 16.77
CA PHE A 312 -2.15 0.95 16.98
C PHE A 312 -3.28 0.37 16.12
N ALA A 313 -4.34 1.14 15.86
CA ALA A 313 -5.41 0.71 14.97
C ALA A 313 -4.94 0.53 13.52
N PHE A 314 -4.02 1.38 13.04
CA PHE A 314 -3.47 1.28 11.68
C PHE A 314 -2.58 0.05 11.50
N ALA A 315 -1.67 -0.23 12.44
CA ALA A 315 -0.81 -1.42 12.40
C ALA A 315 -1.62 -2.72 12.54
N ALA A 316 -2.67 -2.73 13.38
CA ALA A 316 -3.56 -3.87 13.52
C ALA A 316 -4.40 -4.13 12.26
N HIS A 317 -4.84 -3.07 11.56
CA HIS A 317 -5.60 -3.21 10.32
C HIS A 317 -4.74 -3.80 9.19
N VAL A 318 -3.48 -3.38 9.06
CA VAL A 318 -2.52 -3.96 8.11
C VAL A 318 -2.18 -5.42 8.45
N CYS A 319 -2.04 -5.77 9.74
CA CYS A 319 -1.76 -7.14 10.16
C CYS A 319 -2.96 -8.10 10.00
N MET A 320 -4.19 -7.65 10.24
CA MET A 320 -5.38 -8.46 9.99
C MET A 320 -5.63 -8.67 8.49
N TYR A 321 -5.25 -7.70 7.65
CA TYR A 321 -5.43 -7.79 6.20
C TYR A 321 -4.43 -8.74 5.50
N LEU A 322 -3.23 -8.94 6.07
CA LEU A 322 -2.25 -9.93 5.59
C LEU A 322 -2.59 -11.38 5.98
N GLN A 323 -3.61 -11.58 6.81
CA GLN A 323 -4.16 -12.90 7.15
C GLN A 323 -5.53 -13.03 6.50
N GLY A 324 -5.55 -13.26 5.19
CA GLY A 324 -6.79 -13.41 4.42
C GLY A 324 -7.82 -14.31 5.11
N LYS A 325 -8.87 -13.67 5.63
CA LYS A 325 -10.21 -14.16 5.89
C LYS A 325 -11.18 -12.98 5.80
#